data_AF-Q2B737-F1
#
_entry.id   AF-Q2B737-F1
#
_cell.length_a   1.000
_cell.length_b   1.000
_cell.length_c   1.000
_cell.angle_alpha   90.00
_cell.angle_beta   90.00
_cell.angle_gamma   90.00
#
_symmetry.space_group_name_H-M   'P 1'
#
loop_
_entity.id
_entity.type
_entity.pdbx_description
1 polymer ?
#
loop_
_entity_poly.entity_id
_entity_poly.type
_entity_poly.pdbx_seq_one_letter_code
_entity_poly.pdbx_strand_id
1 'polypeptide(L)' 'MTAILIECGFMTNKTECRLLQSKEYQQLCGETIGMALLSFYKPAGGLYKVQAGAFSQLTNAQSLAGKLRENGVPAYITYS' A
#
# COMPACT_ATOMS: atom_id res chain seq x y z
N MET A 1 -7.98 -8.94 -15.56
CA MET A 1 -7.37 -8.23 -14.42
C MET A 1 -8.39 -8.26 -13.28
N THR A 2 -8.02 -8.75 -12.10
CA THR A 2 -8.95 -8.88 -10.95
C THR A 2 -9.02 -7.56 -10.20
N ALA A 3 -10.21 -7.07 -9.88
CA ALA A 3 -10.43 -5.83 -9.15
C ALA A 3 -11.45 -6.05 -8.03
N ILE A 4 -11.22 -5.42 -6.88
CA ILE A 4 -12.13 -5.40 -5.73
C ILE A 4 -12.15 -3.99 -5.15
N LEU A 5 -13.30 -3.60 -4.59
CA LEU A 5 -13.47 -2.38 -3.80
C LEU A 5 -13.69 -2.79 -2.35
N ILE A 6 -12.91 -2.21 -1.43
CA ILE A 6 -13.02 -2.48 0.00
C ILE A 6 -13.38 -1.17 0.71
N GLU A 7 -14.54 -1.15 1.34
CA GLU A 7 -14.95 -0.07 2.23
C GLU A 7 -14.56 -0.44 3.67
N CYS A 8 -13.59 0.26 4.25
CA CYS A 8 -13.21 0.07 5.66
C CYS A 8 -14.19 0.72 6.64
N GLY A 9 -15.18 1.47 6.14
CA GLY A 9 -16.23 2.13 6.93
C GLY A 9 -16.79 3.36 6.22
N PHE A 10 -17.80 3.98 6.84
CA PHE A 10 -18.51 5.14 6.33
C PHE A 10 -18.19 6.41 7.11
N MET A 11 -17.63 7.41 6.43
CA MET A 11 -17.35 8.72 7.04
C MET A 11 -18.62 9.49 7.43
N THR A 12 -19.78 9.14 6.86
CA THR A 12 -21.08 9.72 7.22
C THR A 12 -21.65 9.16 8.52
N ASN A 13 -21.17 7.99 8.97
CA ASN A 13 -21.49 7.44 10.27
C ASN A 13 -20.53 8.03 11.31
N LYS A 14 -21.05 8.72 12.33
CA LYS A 14 -20.22 9.40 13.35
C LYS A 14 -19.33 8.45 14.15
N THR A 15 -19.80 7.23 14.40
CA THR A 15 -19.04 6.21 15.14
C THR A 15 -17.90 5.67 14.28
N GLU A 16 -18.18 5.32 13.03
CA GLU A 16 -17.17 4.81 12.11
C GLU A 16 -16.20 5.89 11.67
N CYS A 17 -16.64 7.14 11.49
CA CYS A 17 -15.77 8.27 11.19
C CYS A 17 -14.69 8.45 12.27
N ARG A 18 -15.06 8.32 13.55
CA ARG A 18 -14.09 8.36 14.66
C ARG A 18 -13.12 7.19 14.61
N LEU A 19 -13.61 6.01 14.26
CA LEU A 19 -12.78 4.81 14.11
C LEU A 19 -11.80 4.94 12.94
N LEU A 20 -12.26 5.42 11.78
CA LEU A 20 -11.45 5.66 10.58
C LEU A 20 -10.36 6.73 10.79
N GLN A 21 -10.54 7.63 11.75
CA GLN A 21 -9.54 8.63 12.12
C GLN A 21 -8.48 8.10 13.11
N SER A 22 -8.69 6.93 13.73
CA SER A 22 -7.70 6.37 14.66
C SER A 22 -6.55 5.70 13.91
N LYS A 23 -5.34 5.88 14.43
CA LYS A 23 -4.14 5.27 13.81
C LYS A 23 -4.17 3.76 13.93
N GLU A 24 -4.65 3.26 15.05
CA GLU A 24 -4.74 1.83 15.35
C GLU A 24 -5.66 1.13 14.35
N TYR A 25 -6.80 1.74 14.01
CA TYR A 25 -7.72 1.15 13.03
C TYR A 25 -7.19 1.24 11.61
N GLN A 26 -6.56 2.36 11.23
CA GLN A 26 -5.91 2.50 9.92
C GLN A 26 -4.82 1.44 9.71
N GLN A 27 -4.00 1.18 10.74
CA GLN A 27 -3.00 0.12 10.73
C GLN A 27 -3.64 -1.26 10.59
N LEU A 28 -4.67 -1.56 11.39
CA LEU A 28 -5.40 -2.82 11.32
C LEU A 28 -5.99 -3.08 9.93
N CYS A 29 -6.63 -2.08 9.31
CA CYS A 29 -7.16 -2.18 7.95
C CYS A 29 -6.04 -2.47 6.95
N GLY A 30 -4.94 -1.71 7.00
CA GLY A 30 -3.79 -1.89 6.10
C GLY A 30 -3.16 -3.29 6.22
N GLU A 31 -2.93 -3.75 7.44
CA GLU A 31 -2.38 -5.07 7.72
C GLU A 31 -3.30 -6.18 7.20
N THR A 32 -4.61 -6.08 7.47
CA THR A 32 -5.57 -7.11 7.08
C THR A 32 -5.72 -7.20 5.56
N ILE A 33 -5.75 -6.06 4.87
CA ILE A 33 -5.77 -6.02 3.39
C ILE A 33 -4.50 -6.66 2.83
N GLY A 34 -3.34 -6.32 3.38
CA GLY A 34 -2.06 -6.91 2.97
C GLY A 34 -2.03 -8.42 3.14
N MET A 35 -2.44 -8.92 4.31
CA MET A 35 -2.50 -10.36 4.61
C MET A 35 -3.50 -11.10 3.71
N ALA A 36 -4.66 -10.51 3.43
CA ALA A 36 -5.66 -11.09 2.55
C ALA A 36 -5.13 -11.25 1.12
N LEU A 37 -4.42 -10.24 0.59
CA LEU A 37 -3.79 -10.31 -0.73
C LEU A 37 -2.68 -11.37 -0.78
N LEU A 38 -1.82 -11.41 0.24
CA LEU A 38 -0.77 -12.43 0.34
C LEU A 38 -1.36 -13.85 0.37
N SER A 39 -2.42 -14.04 1.15
CA SER A 39 -3.13 -15.32 1.25
C SER A 39 -3.82 -15.71 -0.05
N PHE A 40 -4.40 -14.76 -0.79
CA PHE A 40 -5.08 -15.02 -2.06
C PHE A 40 -4.10 -15.40 -3.17
N TYR A 41 -3.02 -14.64 -3.34
CA TYR A 41 -2.07 -14.85 -4.44
C TYR A 41 -1.05 -15.96 -4.17
N LYS A 42 -1.03 -16.53 -2.95
CA LYS A 42 -0.14 -17.63 -2.49
C LYS A 42 1.17 -17.72 -3.27
N PRO A 43 2.05 -16.73 -3.15
CA PRO A 43 3.17 -16.66 -4.05
C PRO A 43 4.19 -17.75 -3.69
N ALA A 44 4.83 -18.32 -4.70
CA ALA A 44 5.72 -19.48 -4.58
C ALA A 44 7.10 -19.10 -4.00
N GLY A 45 7.16 -18.49 -2.81
CA GLY A 45 8.39 -18.14 -2.11
C GLY A 45 9.26 -17.05 -2.77
N GLY A 46 9.93 -16.22 -1.97
CA GLY A 46 10.88 -15.21 -2.45
C GLY A 46 10.73 -13.82 -1.80
N LEU A 47 11.51 -12.85 -2.29
CA LEU A 47 11.42 -11.44 -1.89
C LEU A 47 10.23 -10.76 -2.59
N TYR A 48 9.25 -10.32 -1.81
CA TYR A 48 8.12 -9.53 -2.28
C TYR A 48 8.54 -8.09 -2.57
N LYS A 49 8.10 -7.58 -3.72
CA LYS A 49 8.38 -6.23 -4.19
C LYS A 49 7.05 -5.56 -4.50
N VAL A 50 6.84 -4.37 -3.93
CA VAL A 50 5.67 -3.54 -4.23
C VAL A 50 6.07 -2.52 -5.29
N GLN A 51 5.32 -2.46 -6.39
CA GLN A 51 5.48 -1.39 -7.36
C GLN A 51 4.79 -0.13 -6.84
N ALA A 52 5.57 0.85 -6.40
CA ALA A 52 5.07 2.12 -5.87
C ALA A 52 4.81 3.17 -6.98
N GLY A 53 5.13 2.87 -8.24
CA GLY A 53 4.85 3.74 -9.38
C GLY A 53 5.44 3.21 -10.69
N ALA A 54 4.99 3.75 -11.81
CA ALA A 54 5.55 3.52 -13.14
C ALA A 54 5.65 4.87 -13.85
N PHE A 55 6.88 5.33 -14.12
CA PHE A 55 7.15 6.68 -14.61
C PHE A 55 7.90 6.63 -15.93
N SER A 56 7.49 7.48 -16.88
CA SER A 56 8.22 7.69 -18.13
C SER A 56 9.48 8.56 -17.96
N GLN A 57 9.54 9.36 -16.89
CA GLN A 57 10.68 10.23 -16.58
C GLN A 57 11.40 9.73 -15.33
N LEU A 58 12.72 9.54 -15.44
CA LEU A 58 13.57 9.05 -14.35
C LEU A 58 13.52 9.97 -13.12
N THR A 59 13.45 11.28 -13.32
CA THR A 59 13.38 12.29 -12.25
C THR A 59 12.20 12.05 -11.31
N ASN A 60 11.04 11.65 -11.84
CA ASN A 60 9.85 11.33 -11.05
C ASN A 60 10.05 10.05 -10.22
N ALA A 61 10.66 9.01 -10.83
CA ALA A 61 10.98 7.77 -10.13
C ALA A 61 12.02 8.02 -9.00
N GLN A 62 13.04 8.85 -9.27
CA GLN A 62 14.04 9.25 -8.28
C GLN A 62 13.42 10.05 -7.12
N SER A 63 12.54 11.01 -7.42
CA SER A 63 11.83 11.78 -6.40
C SER A 63 10.98 10.87 -5.50
N LEU A 64 10.22 9.92 -6.07
CA LEU A 64 9.43 8.99 -5.25
C LEU A 64 10.34 8.05 -4.44
N ALA A 65 11.37 7.48 -5.06
CA ALA A 65 12.30 6.59 -4.37
C ALA A 65 13.05 7.30 -3.23
N GLY A 66 13.40 8.58 -3.40
CA GLY A 66 13.98 9.42 -2.34
C GLY A 66 13.04 9.55 -1.16
N LYS A 67 11.79 9.98 -1.41
CA LYS A 67 10.76 10.09 -0.37
C LYS A 67 10.53 8.78 0.38
N LEU A 68 10.46 7.65 -0.33
CA LEU A 68 10.29 6.35 0.29
C LEU A 68 11.44 6.02 1.25
N ARG A 69 12.69 6.24 0.81
CA ARG A 69 13.87 6.00 1.65
C ARG A 69 13.93 6.93 2.87
N GLU A 70 13.57 8.20 2.71
CA GLU A 70 13.46 9.16 3.82
C GLU A 70 12.44 8.71 4.88
N ASN A 71 11.37 8.04 4.45
CA ASN A 71 10.37 7.46 5.33
C ASN A 71 10.76 6.05 5.84
N GLY A 72 12.00 5.62 5.65
CA GLY A 72 12.51 4.33 6.12
C GLY A 72 12.09 3.12 5.28
N VAL A 73 11.51 3.33 4.10
CA VAL A 73 11.10 2.25 3.19
C VAL A 73 12.22 1.98 2.17
N PRO A 74 12.80 0.76 2.13
CA PRO A 74 13.79 0.40 1.12
C PRO A 74 13.19 0.48 -0.29
N ALA A 75 13.76 1.34 -1.14
CA ALA A 75 13.32 1.53 -2.51
C ALA A 75 14.49 1.44 -3.49
N TYR A 76 14.23 0.88 -4.67
CA TYR A 76 15.15 0.84 -5.80
C TYR A 76 14.35 1.02 -7.10
N ILE A 77 15.02 1.48 -8.15
CA ILE A 77 14.40 1.76 -9.45
C ILE A 77 14.78 0.62 -10.40
N THR A 78 13.80 0.05 -11.06
CA THR A 78 14.00 -0.92 -12.15
C THR A 78 13.63 -0.27 -13.47
N TYR A 79 14.39 -0.59 -14.51
CA TYR A 79 14.07 -0.23 -15.89
C TYR A 79 13.40 -1.44 -16.55
N SER A 80 12.33 -1.18 -17.29
CA SER A 80 11.54 -2.18 -18.02
C SER A 80 11.30 -1.71 -19.44
#